data_AF-A0A8I3AVR0-F1
#
_entry.id   AF-A0A8I3AVR0-F1
#
_cell.length_a   1.000
_cell.length_b   1.000
_cell.length_c   1.000
_cell.angle_alpha   90.00
_cell.angle_beta   90.00
_cell.angle_gamma   90.00
#
_symmetry.space_group_name_H-M   'P 1'
#
loop_
_entity.id
_entity.type
_entity.pdbx_description
1 polymer ?
#
loop_
_entity_poly.entity_id
_entity_poly.type
_entity_poly.pdbx_seq_one_letter_code
_entity_poly.pdbx_strand_id
1 'polypeptide(L)'
;MAVGGGVCVIGGPALTMWLTPTEEELFKRYNPDLQKRSLERREQTQQEFDQYVGKLKELSKSNKPLWTAWEDEIKAKKETDRQAHQTKANELALQQEAMRREAGVSK
;
A
#
# COMPACT_ATOMS: atom_id res chain seq x y z
N MET A 1 24.78 21.83 -32.90
CA MET A 1 24.41 20.49 -32.38
C MET A 1 24.35 20.44 -30.85
N ALA A 2 25.34 20.95 -30.10
CA ALA A 2 25.34 20.90 -28.62
C ALA A 2 24.25 21.75 -27.93
N VAL A 3 23.95 22.95 -28.45
CA VAL A 3 22.96 23.87 -27.84
C VAL A 3 21.52 23.36 -28.01
N GLY A 4 21.17 22.85 -29.19
CA GLY A 4 19.83 22.29 -29.46
C GLY A 4 19.54 21.00 -28.68
N GLY A 5 20.56 20.13 -28.53
CA GLY A 5 20.42 18.91 -27.72
C GLY A 5 20.19 19.20 -26.24
N GLY A 6 20.90 20.17 -25.66
CA GLY A 6 20.72 20.57 -24.26
C GLY A 6 19.33 21.18 -24.00
N VAL A 7 18.80 21.98 -24.93
CA VAL A 7 17.45 22.56 -24.83
C VAL A 7 16.37 21.47 -24.89
N CYS A 8 16.52 20.43 -25.73
CA CYS A 8 15.54 19.33 -25.75
C CYS A 8 15.64 18.44 -24.51
N VAL A 9 16.85 18.14 -24.03
CA VAL A 9 17.07 17.23 -22.89
C VAL A 9 16.72 17.87 -21.55
N ILE A 10 16.99 19.17 -21.37
CA ILE A 10 16.74 19.88 -20.10
C ILE A 10 15.46 20.73 -20.21
N GLY A 11 15.26 21.40 -21.34
CA GLY A 11 14.09 22.26 -21.56
C GLY A 11 12.79 21.48 -21.72
N GLY A 12 12.83 20.23 -22.21
CA GLY A 12 11.67 19.35 -22.23
C GLY A 12 11.13 19.07 -20.81
N PRO A 13 11.92 18.43 -19.93
CA PRO A 13 11.52 18.19 -18.55
C PRO A 13 11.20 19.48 -17.77
N ALA A 14 11.97 20.55 -17.96
CA ALA A 14 11.71 21.83 -17.29
C ALA A 14 10.37 22.46 -17.71
N LEU A 15 10.02 22.42 -19.00
CA LEU A 15 8.73 22.88 -19.50
C LEU A 15 7.58 22.03 -18.95
N THR A 16 7.76 20.71 -18.88
CA THR A 16 6.76 19.83 -18.28
C THR A 16 6.56 20.15 -16.80
N MET A 17 7.63 20.30 -16.01
CA MET A 17 7.54 20.68 -14.60
C MET A 17 6.86 22.04 -14.40
N TRP A 18 7.08 22.98 -15.32
CA TRP A 18 6.43 24.30 -15.27
C TRP A 18 4.95 24.27 -15.61
N LEU A 19 4.55 23.43 -16.58
CA LEU A 19 3.16 23.33 -17.03
C LEU A 19 2.31 22.43 -16.11
N THR A 20 2.94 21.46 -15.45
CA THR A 20 2.23 20.49 -14.62
C THR A 20 1.67 21.21 -13.39
N PRO A 21 0.34 21.22 -13.19
CA PRO A 21 -0.26 21.90 -12.05
C PRO A 21 0.18 21.25 -10.74
N THR A 22 0.29 22.06 -9.69
CA THR A 22 0.67 21.59 -8.35
C THR A 22 -0.46 20.80 -7.70
N GLU A 23 -0.15 19.98 -6.68
CA GLU A 23 -1.16 19.17 -5.98
C GLU A 23 -2.30 20.01 -5.40
N GLU A 24 -2.01 21.22 -4.93
CA GLU A 24 -3.03 22.15 -4.40
C GLU A 24 -3.96 22.69 -5.49
N GLU A 25 -3.44 22.91 -6.70
CA GLU A 25 -4.25 23.32 -7.85
C GLU A 25 -5.10 22.17 -8.38
N LEU A 26 -4.58 20.93 -8.37
CA LEU A 26 -5.39 19.74 -8.65
C LEU A 26 -6.51 19.58 -7.61
N PHE A 27 -6.18 19.72 -6.32
CA PHE A 27 -7.14 19.56 -5.24
C PHE A 27 -8.33 20.53 -5.37
N LYS A 28 -8.07 21.79 -5.73
CA LYS A 28 -9.12 22.80 -5.98
C LYS A 28 -10.05 22.43 -7.14
N ARG A 29 -9.58 21.64 -8.11
CA ARG A 29 -10.37 21.17 -9.26
C ARG A 29 -11.18 19.91 -8.95
N TYR A 30 -10.98 19.27 -7.81
CA TYR A 30 -11.73 18.07 -7.42
C TYR A 30 -13.17 18.40 -7.02
N ASN A 31 -14.06 17.43 -7.20
CA ASN A 31 -15.42 17.47 -6.67
C ASN A 31 -15.38 17.56 -5.12
N PRO A 32 -16.28 18.34 -4.46
CA PRO A 32 -16.31 18.50 -3.00
C PRO A 32 -16.24 17.20 -2.18
N ASP A 33 -16.82 16.09 -2.66
CA ASP A 33 -16.74 14.81 -1.96
C ASP A 33 -15.33 14.22 -1.98
N LEU A 34 -14.62 14.37 -3.09
CA LEU A 34 -13.22 13.93 -3.22
C LEU A 34 -12.27 14.82 -2.42
N GLN A 35 -12.56 16.11 -2.32
CA GLN A 35 -11.80 17.02 -1.47
C GLN A 35 -11.87 16.59 0.00
N LYS A 36 -13.06 16.26 0.52
CA LYS A 36 -13.23 15.74 1.88
C LYS A 36 -12.47 14.44 2.10
N ARG A 37 -12.64 13.46 1.21
CA ARG A 37 -11.94 12.17 1.32
C ARG A 37 -10.42 12.31 1.25
N SER A 38 -9.92 13.23 0.41
CA SER A 38 -8.48 13.49 0.30
C SER A 38 -7.92 14.20 1.53
N LEU A 39 -8.71 15.04 2.21
CA LEU A 39 -8.31 15.65 3.48
C LEU A 39 -8.27 14.62 4.61
N GLU A 40 -9.30 13.77 4.71
CA GLU A 40 -9.39 12.69 5.71
C GLU A 40 -8.29 11.64 5.51
N ARG A 41 -7.96 11.29 4.26
CA ARG A 41 -6.94 10.29 3.94
C ARG A 41 -5.53 10.86 3.81
N ARG A 42 -5.31 12.16 3.98
CA ARG A 42 -3.99 12.77 3.75
C ARG A 42 -2.91 12.12 4.61
N GLU A 43 -3.19 11.95 5.89
CA GLU A 43 -2.27 11.31 6.84
C GLU A 43 -2.05 9.84 6.49
N GLN A 44 -3.13 9.09 6.21
CA GLN A 44 -3.05 7.68 5.81
C GLN A 44 -2.21 7.50 4.54
N THR A 45 -2.41 8.37 3.54
CA THR A 45 -1.67 8.33 2.28
C THR A 45 -0.20 8.60 2.50
N GLN A 46 0.14 9.55 3.38
CA GLN A 46 1.53 9.84 3.74
C GLN A 46 2.19 8.63 4.43
N GLN A 47 1.49 8.01 5.39
CA GLN A 47 1.99 6.83 6.08
C GLN A 47 2.15 5.63 5.13
N GLU A 48 1.19 5.40 4.24
CA GLU A 48 1.25 4.35 3.22
C GLU A 48 2.43 4.59 2.27
N PHE A 49 2.67 5.84 1.88
CA PHE A 49 3.80 6.20 1.03
C PHE A 49 5.14 5.94 1.72
N ASP A 50 5.30 6.37 2.98
CA ASP A 50 6.51 6.15 3.75
C ASP A 50 6.78 4.65 3.95
N GLN A 51 5.74 3.86 4.25
CA GLN A 51 5.83 2.41 4.35
C GLN A 51 6.23 1.78 2.99
N TYR A 52 5.64 2.24 1.89
CA TYR A 52 5.94 1.75 0.56
C TYR A 52 7.41 2.01 0.19
N VAL A 53 7.89 3.24 0.40
CA VAL A 53 9.30 3.60 0.15
C VAL A 53 10.23 2.80 1.07
N GLY A 54 9.83 2.57 2.32
CA GLY A 54 10.57 1.71 3.26
C GLY A 54 10.76 0.29 2.70
N LYS A 55 9.67 -0.35 2.26
CA LYS A 55 9.71 -1.69 1.64
C LYS A 55 10.53 -1.71 0.36
N LEU A 56 10.40 -0.70 -0.50
CA LEU A 56 11.23 -0.59 -1.70
C LEU A 56 12.72 -0.53 -1.37
N LYS A 57 13.10 0.25 -0.35
CA LYS A 57 14.50 0.33 0.11
C LYS A 57 14.98 -1.01 0.67
N GLU A 58 14.12 -1.76 1.35
CA GLU A 58 14.44 -3.08 1.87
C GLU A 58 14.63 -4.11 0.74
N LEU A 59 13.68 -4.15 -0.19
CA LEU A 59 13.71 -5.03 -1.36
C LEU A 59 14.87 -4.71 -2.31
N SER A 60 15.25 -3.43 -2.43
CA SER A 60 16.42 -3.00 -3.20
C SER A 60 17.75 -3.52 -2.64
N LYS A 61 17.81 -3.96 -1.38
CA LYS A 61 19.02 -4.60 -0.81
C LYS A 61 19.17 -6.05 -1.28
N SER A 62 18.10 -6.65 -1.79
CA SER A 62 18.12 -7.99 -2.35
C SER A 62 18.74 -7.97 -3.74
N ASN A 63 19.51 -9.00 -4.07
CA ASN A 63 20.10 -9.17 -5.40
C ASN A 63 19.10 -9.74 -6.42
N LYS A 64 17.82 -9.90 -6.02
CA LYS A 64 16.73 -10.35 -6.87
C LYS A 64 16.09 -9.17 -7.60
N PRO A 65 15.52 -9.37 -8.79
CA PRO A 65 14.68 -8.36 -9.42
C PRO A 65 13.52 -7.97 -8.52
N LEU A 66 13.18 -6.68 -8.50
CA LEU A 66 12.19 -6.11 -7.58
C LEU A 66 10.87 -6.90 -7.66
N TRP A 67 10.33 -7.11 -8.87
CA TRP A 67 9.06 -7.83 -9.07
C TRP A 67 9.03 -9.24 -8.46
N THR A 68 10.12 -10.00 -8.55
CA THR A 68 10.21 -11.34 -7.96
C THR A 68 10.20 -11.27 -6.44
N ALA A 69 10.93 -10.31 -5.86
CA ALA A 69 10.97 -10.14 -4.41
C ALA A 69 9.62 -9.67 -3.85
N TRP A 70 8.89 -8.83 -4.59
CA TRP A 70 7.50 -8.44 -4.27
C TRP A 70 6.54 -9.64 -4.32
N GLU A 71 6.64 -10.52 -5.32
CA GLU A 71 5.82 -11.73 -5.38
C GLU A 71 6.08 -12.67 -4.20
N ASP A 72 7.34 -12.82 -3.80
CA ASP A 72 7.74 -13.64 -2.66
C ASP A 72 7.12 -13.09 -1.35
N GLU A 73 7.14 -11.76 -1.14
CA GLU A 73 6.47 -11.12 0.01
C GLU A 73 4.95 -11.31 -0.01
N ILE A 74 4.31 -11.17 -1.18
CA ILE A 74 2.85 -11.37 -1.30
C ILE A 74 2.49 -12.83 -0.97
N LYS A 75 3.29 -13.81 -1.42
CA LYS A 75 3.10 -15.23 -1.10
C LYS A 75 3.28 -15.47 0.41
N ALA A 76 4.34 -14.92 1.00
CA ALA A 76 4.61 -15.04 2.43
C ALA A 76 3.48 -14.44 3.29
N LYS A 77 2.98 -13.27 2.90
CA LYS A 77 1.86 -12.61 3.58
C LYS A 77 0.55 -13.41 3.46
N LYS A 78 0.23 -13.93 2.27
CA LYS A 78 -0.95 -14.80 2.08
C LYS A 78 -0.88 -16.05 2.96
N GLU A 79 0.29 -16.64 3.11
CA GLU A 79 0.45 -17.83 3.95
C GLU A 79 0.30 -17.49 5.44
N THR A 80 0.87 -16.38 5.91
CA THR A 80 0.66 -15.92 7.29
C THR A 80 -0.80 -15.56 7.57
N ASP A 81 -1.47 -14.88 6.64
CA ASP A 81 -2.90 -14.56 6.75
C ASP A 81 -3.77 -15.84 6.79
N ARG A 82 -3.44 -16.85 5.97
CA ARG A 82 -4.11 -18.15 5.97
C ARG A 82 -3.94 -18.87 7.31
N GLN A 83 -2.73 -18.90 7.84
CA GLN A 83 -2.45 -19.51 9.14
C GLN A 83 -3.17 -18.79 10.27
N ALA A 84 -3.14 -17.45 10.28
CA ALA A 84 -3.85 -16.63 11.27
C ALA A 84 -5.38 -16.83 11.22
N HIS A 85 -5.93 -17.06 10.02
CA HIS A 85 -7.36 -17.36 9.88
C HIS A 85 -7.70 -18.77 10.39
N GLN A 86 -6.82 -19.75 10.16
CA GLN A 86 -7.00 -21.12 10.67
C GLN A 86 -6.89 -21.19 12.19
N THR A 87 -5.93 -20.49 12.80
CA THR A 87 -5.78 -20.46 14.26
C THR A 87 -7.01 -19.83 14.92
N LYS A 88 -7.48 -18.69 14.41
CA LYS A 88 -8.73 -18.06 14.90
C LYS A 88 -9.94 -18.97 14.75
N ALA A 89 -10.07 -19.68 13.63
CA ALA A 89 -11.17 -20.62 13.42
C ALA A 89 -11.14 -21.77 14.43
N ASN A 90 -9.94 -22.32 14.71
CA ASN A 90 -9.77 -23.38 15.70
C ASN A 90 -10.05 -22.89 17.12
N GLU A 91 -9.61 -21.68 17.48
CA GLU A 91 -9.91 -21.06 18.79
C GLU A 91 -11.41 -20.85 18.98
N LEU A 92 -12.12 -20.37 17.95
CA LEU A 92 -13.57 -20.20 17.99
C LEU A 92 -14.29 -21.54 18.13
N ALA A 93 -13.84 -22.58 17.42
CA ALA A 93 -14.42 -23.92 17.54
C ALA A 93 -14.23 -24.48 18.95
N LEU A 94 -13.04 -24.31 19.55
CA LEU A 94 -12.75 -24.73 20.91
C LEU A 94 -13.59 -23.99 21.95
N GLN A 95 -13.79 -22.67 21.77
CA GLN A 95 -14.68 -21.87 22.62
C GLN A 95 -16.14 -22.32 22.53
N GLN A 96 -16.63 -22.63 21.32
CA GLN A 96 -17.98 -23.16 21.13
C GLN A 96 -18.16 -24.53 21.78
N GLU A 97 -17.16 -25.40 21.70
CA GLU A 97 -17.19 -26.71 22.38
C GLU A 97 -17.19 -26.58 23.90
N ALA A 98 -16.38 -25.67 24.46
CA ALA A 98 -16.36 -25.39 25.90
C ALA A 98 -17.74 -24.87 26.37
N MET A 99 -18.32 -23.91 25.64
CA MET A 99 -19.66 -23.39 25.93
C MET A 99 -20.76 -24.46 25.83
N ARG A 100 -20.65 -25.40 24.88
CA ARG A 100 -21.58 -26.54 24.75
C ARG A 100 -21.46 -27.53 25.90
N ARG A 101 -20.24 -27.80 26.39
CA ARG A 101 -20.00 -28.66 27.56
C ARG A 101 -20.52 -28.02 28.85
N GLU A 102 -20.31 -26.72 29.02
CA GLU A 102 -20.79 -25.96 30.19
C GLU A 102 -22.32 -25.79 30.20
N ALA A 103 -22.95 -25.66 29.04
CA ALA A 103 -24.40 -25.58 28.89
C ALA A 103 -25.15 -26.92 29.13
N GLY A 104 -24.44 -28.01 29.49
CA GLY A 104 -25.03 -29.30 29.79
C GLY A 104 -25.69 -30.00 28.59
N VAL A 105 -25.44 -29.53 27.37
CA VAL A 105 -25.93 -30.16 26.13
C VAL A 105 -24.93 -31.22 25.70
N SER A 106 -24.75 -32.24 26.53
CA SER A 106 -24.12 -33.50 26.13
C SER A 106 -24.96 -34.62 26.69
N LYS A 107 -25.55 -35.41 25.79
CA LYS A 107 -26.22 -36.67 26.12
C LYS A 107 -25.16 -37.75 26.37
#